data_AF-A0A962R9V9-F1
#
_entry.id   AF-A0A962R9V9-F1
#
_cell.length_a   1.000
_cell.length_b   1.000
_cell.length_c   1.000
_cell.angle_alpha   90.00
_cell.angle_beta   90.00
_cell.angle_gamma   90.00
#
_symmetry.space_group_name_H-M   'P 1'
#
loop_
_entity.id
_entity.type
_entity.pdbx_description
1 polymer ?
#
loop_
_entity_poly.entity_id
_entity_poly.type
_entity_poly.pdbx_seq_one_letter_code
_entity_poly.pdbx_strand_id
1 'polypeptide(L)'
;MKFLQLGLGERFEYEGAVYTKSSPMLATRDGDGGSRAIARSADVLPLGRDVPTTPARSGSELQRFHAQVRELVAALPIADPALHDQTLTQIDRLYREIADDV
;
A
#
# COMPACT_ATOMS: atom_id res chain seq x y z
N MET A 1 12.81 -17.73 9.42
CA MET A 1 12.74 -17.08 10.75
C MET A 1 11.31 -17.17 11.28
N LYS A 2 11.05 -16.80 12.54
CA LYS A 2 9.67 -16.78 13.07
C LYS A 2 8.99 -15.44 12.81
N PHE A 3 7.69 -15.43 12.57
CA PHE A 3 6.92 -14.20 12.35
C PHE A 3 7.06 -13.19 13.49
N LEU A 4 7.14 -13.66 14.74
CA LEU A 4 7.38 -12.80 15.91
C LEU A 4 8.68 -12.00 15.80
N GLN A 5 9.71 -12.56 15.16
CA GLN A 5 11.05 -11.97 15.03
C GLN A 5 11.17 -10.93 13.92
N LEU A 6 10.20 -10.86 13.00
CA LEU A 6 10.17 -9.83 11.94
C LEU A 6 9.94 -8.45 12.54
N GLY A 7 10.60 -7.43 12.00
CA GLY A 7 10.27 -6.04 12.26
C GLY A 7 8.89 -5.68 11.69
N LEU A 8 8.20 -4.72 12.30
CA LEU A 8 7.03 -4.09 11.65
C LEU A 8 7.50 -3.39 10.36
N GLY A 9 6.73 -3.54 9.29
CA GLY A 9 7.07 -3.05 7.96
C GLY A 9 8.06 -3.93 7.18
N GLU A 10 8.49 -5.06 7.73
CA GLU A 10 9.37 -5.98 7.02
C GLU A 10 8.60 -6.88 6.05
N ARG A 11 9.14 -7.07 4.84
CA ARG A 11 8.58 -7.95 3.81
C ARG A 11 9.09 -9.37 3.98
N PHE A 12 8.20 -10.34 3.81
CA PHE A 12 8.49 -11.75 3.95
C PHE A 12 7.59 -12.60 3.06
N GLU A 13 8.03 -13.81 2.74
CA GLU A 13 7.25 -14.83 2.07
C GLU A 13 6.65 -15.80 3.10
N TYR A 14 5.37 -16.13 2.89
CA TYR A 14 4.62 -17.10 3.68
C TYR A 14 3.63 -17.83 2.77
N GLU A 15 3.66 -19.16 2.76
CA GLU A 15 2.80 -20.00 1.89
C GLU A 15 2.86 -19.63 0.39
N GLY A 16 4.04 -19.22 -0.11
CA GLY A 16 4.23 -18.84 -1.52
C GLY A 16 3.66 -17.47 -1.90
N ALA A 17 3.23 -16.67 -0.93
CA ALA A 17 2.79 -15.30 -1.13
C ALA A 17 3.64 -14.32 -0.33
N VAL A 18 3.79 -13.10 -0.86
CA VAL A 18 4.56 -12.03 -0.23
C VAL A 18 3.65 -11.19 0.65
N TYR A 19 4.11 -10.92 1.86
CA TYR A 19 3.42 -10.14 2.87
C TYR A 19 4.35 -9.12 3.51
N THR A 20 3.75 -8.04 4.01
CA THR A 20 4.41 -7.03 4.85
C THR A 20 3.85 -7.11 6.27
N LYS A 21 4.71 -7.20 7.29
CA LYS A 21 4.26 -7.31 8.69
C LYS A 21 3.65 -5.98 9.17
N SER A 22 2.34 -5.93 9.30
CA SER A 22 1.60 -4.72 9.70
C SER A 22 1.27 -4.68 11.19
N SER A 23 1.26 -5.82 11.90
CA SER A 23 1.07 -5.89 13.36
C SER A 23 1.71 -7.16 13.96
N PRO A 24 1.74 -7.32 15.29
CA PRO A 24 2.32 -8.51 15.93
C PRO A 24 1.68 -9.86 15.56
N MET A 25 0.50 -9.84 14.93
CA MET A 25 -0.24 -11.02 14.46
C MET A 25 -0.86 -10.85 13.07
N LEU A 26 -0.71 -9.68 12.44
CA LEU A 26 -1.30 -9.39 11.13
C LEU A 26 -0.20 -9.06 10.14
N ALA A 27 -0.40 -9.51 8.92
CA ALA A 27 0.42 -9.15 7.79
C ALA A 27 -0.47 -8.81 6.60
N THR A 28 -0.03 -7.88 5.78
CA THR A 28 -0.78 -7.41 4.61
C THR A 28 -0.15 -8.01 3.37
N ARG A 29 -0.95 -8.65 2.51
CA ARG A 29 -0.47 -9.27 1.26
C ARG A 29 -0.10 -8.17 0.27
N ASP A 30 1.08 -8.29 -0.34
CA ASP A 30 1.48 -7.41 -1.42
C ASP A 30 0.64 -7.73 -2.67
N GLY A 31 0.06 -6.70 -3.30
CA GLY A 31 -0.78 -6.80 -4.50
C GLY A 31 -2.27 -6.58 -4.25
N ASP A 32 -2.87 -7.28 -3.29
CA ASP A 32 -4.33 -7.22 -3.04
C ASP A 32 -4.72 -6.43 -1.79
N GLY A 33 -3.75 -6.01 -0.96
CA GLY A 33 -4.01 -5.25 0.28
C GLY A 33 -4.79 -6.02 1.36
N GLY A 34 -5.00 -7.34 1.16
CA GLY A 34 -5.69 -8.21 2.10
C GLY A 34 -4.83 -8.45 3.35
N SER A 35 -5.43 -8.23 4.53
CA SER A 35 -4.80 -8.54 5.81
C SER A 35 -5.04 -9.99 6.18
N ARG A 36 -3.97 -10.70 6.54
CA ARG A 36 -3.98 -12.08 6.99
C ARG A 36 -3.41 -12.18 8.39
N ALA A 37 -4.10 -12.94 9.25
CA ALA A 37 -3.56 -13.32 10.54
C ALA A 37 -2.50 -14.40 10.37
N ILE A 38 -1.31 -14.17 10.92
CA ILE A 38 -0.19 -15.11 10.91
C ILE A 38 0.20 -15.44 12.34
N ALA A 39 0.32 -16.73 12.63
CA ALA A 39 0.72 -17.20 13.96
C ALA A 39 2.12 -16.69 14.31
N ARG A 40 2.33 -16.29 15.56
CA ARG A 40 3.64 -15.78 16.04
C ARG A 40 4.78 -16.77 15.82
N SER A 41 4.47 -18.07 15.93
CA SER A 41 5.38 -19.20 15.75
C SER A 41 5.49 -19.69 14.30
N ALA A 42 4.79 -19.06 13.35
CA ALA A 42 4.86 -19.41 11.94
C ALA A 42 6.27 -19.18 11.39
N ASP A 43 6.73 -20.10 10.55
CA ASP A 43 7.97 -19.96 9.79
C ASP A 43 7.72 -19.08 8.57
N VAL A 44 8.58 -18.07 8.41
CA VAL A 44 8.52 -17.07 7.34
C VAL A 44 9.91 -16.85 6.75
N LEU A 45 9.95 -16.51 5.46
CA LEU A 45 11.19 -16.20 4.75
C LEU A 45 11.33 -14.67 4.62
N PRO A 46 12.26 -14.00 5.31
CA PRO A 46 12.45 -12.57 5.12
C PRO A 46 13.00 -12.31 3.72
N LEU A 47 12.42 -11.34 3.00
CA LEU A 47 12.84 -10.99 1.64
C LEU A 47 13.83 -9.82 1.60
N GLY A 48 14.29 -9.37 2.77
CA GLY A 48 15.21 -8.26 2.89
C GLY A 48 14.52 -6.90 2.87
N ARG A 49 15.24 -5.90 3.37
CA ARG A 49 14.76 -4.53 3.53
C ARG A 49 15.05 -3.75 2.24
N ASP A 50 14.34 -4.07 1.16
CA ASP A 50 14.16 -3.07 0.11
C ASP A 50 13.25 -1.99 0.69
N VAL A 51 13.78 -0.80 0.86
CA VAL A 51 13.03 0.38 1.29
C VAL A 51 12.57 1.10 0.03
N PRO A 52 11.35 0.87 -0.50
CA PRO A 52 10.62 1.93 -1.13
C PRO A 52 9.88 2.67 -0.01
N THR A 53 10.39 3.85 0.29
CA THR A 53 9.75 4.88 1.08
C THR A 53 8.36 5.16 0.52
N THR A 54 7.29 4.75 1.21
CA THR A 54 6.00 5.46 1.15
C THR A 54 5.25 5.20 2.46
N PRO A 55 4.76 6.25 3.15
CA PRO A 55 4.45 6.16 4.56
C PRO A 55 3.23 5.30 4.86
N ALA A 56 3.26 4.72 6.05
CA ALA A 56 2.15 4.09 6.72
C ALA A 56 0.88 4.94 6.69
N ARG A 57 -0.26 4.29 6.51
CA ARG A 57 -1.29 4.08 7.54
C ARG A 57 -2.52 3.51 6.85
N SER A 58 -3.35 2.83 7.61
CA SER A 58 -4.71 2.41 7.29
C SER A 58 -5.40 3.43 6.38
N GLY A 59 -5.36 3.18 5.07
CA GLY A 59 -6.06 4.00 4.11
C GLY A 59 -7.52 3.62 4.14
N SER A 60 -8.36 4.55 4.56
CA SER A 60 -9.80 4.52 4.29
C SER A 60 -10.05 4.12 2.83
N GLU A 61 -11.22 3.55 2.52
CA GLU A 61 -11.59 3.20 1.13
C GLU A 61 -11.32 4.35 0.15
N LEU A 62 -11.41 5.59 0.64
CA LEU A 62 -11.02 6.82 -0.05
C LEU A 62 -9.56 6.85 -0.53
N GLN A 63 -8.60 6.38 0.27
CA GLN A 63 -7.18 6.35 -0.14
C GLN A 63 -6.92 5.31 -1.24
N ARG A 64 -7.59 4.16 -1.19
CA ARG A 64 -7.52 3.16 -2.27
C ARG A 64 -8.17 3.70 -3.55
N PHE A 65 -9.35 4.30 -3.42
CA PHE A 65 -10.05 4.92 -4.53
C PHE A 65 -9.21 6.03 -5.19
N HIS A 66 -8.59 6.89 -4.38
CA HIS A 66 -7.70 7.94 -4.86
C HIS A 66 -6.51 7.40 -5.66
N ALA A 67 -5.83 6.35 -5.15
CA ALA A 67 -4.73 5.72 -5.86
C ALA A 67 -5.16 5.13 -7.21
N GLN A 68 -6.32 4.46 -7.27
CA GLN A 68 -6.87 3.89 -8.50
C GLN A 68 -7.23 4.97 -9.53
N VAL A 69 -7.89 6.06 -9.11
CA VAL A 69 -8.24 7.16 -10.01
C VAL A 69 -6.99 7.79 -10.61
N ARG A 70 -5.95 8.01 -9.79
CA ARG A 70 -4.67 8.57 -10.25
C ARG A 70 -3.99 7.69 -11.30
N GLU A 71 -3.95 6.38 -11.07
CA GLU A 71 -3.35 5.42 -12.00
C GLU A 71 -4.11 5.37 -13.33
N LEU A 72 -5.44 5.33 -13.28
CA LEU A 72 -6.28 5.36 -14.49
C LEU A 72 -6.05 6.62 -15.31
N VAL A 73 -5.97 7.78 -14.66
CA VAL A 73 -5.70 9.05 -15.36
C VAL A 73 -4.30 9.05 -15.97
N ALA A 74 -3.29 8.58 -15.25
CA ALA A 74 -1.91 8.47 -15.74
C ALA A 74 -1.77 7.52 -16.94
N ALA A 75 -2.62 6.50 -17.05
CA ALA A 75 -2.61 5.54 -18.15
C ALA A 75 -3.34 6.02 -19.42
N LEU A 76 -4.08 7.14 -19.36
CA LEU A 76 -4.78 7.67 -20.53
C LEU A 76 -3.79 8.25 -21.55
N PRO A 77 -3.97 8.01 -22.86
CA PRO A 77 -3.15 8.63 -23.89
C PRO A 77 -3.27 10.16 -23.82
N ILE A 78 -2.13 10.81 -23.59
CA ILE A 78 -2.04 12.24 -23.30
C ILE A 78 -2.06 13.02 -24.62
N ALA A 79 -3.18 13.69 -24.91
CA ALA A 79 -3.27 14.64 -26.02
C ALA A 79 -2.69 16.01 -25.64
N ASP A 80 -2.82 16.42 -24.38
CA ASP A 80 -2.31 17.67 -23.82
C ASP A 80 -1.68 17.41 -22.43
N PRO A 81 -0.34 17.50 -22.30
CA PRO A 81 0.36 17.28 -21.04
C PRO A 81 -0.01 18.28 -19.94
N ALA A 82 -0.33 19.53 -20.29
CA ALA A 82 -0.68 20.55 -19.30
C ALA A 82 -2.06 20.26 -18.70
N LEU A 83 -3.01 19.84 -19.53
CA LEU A 83 -4.34 19.41 -19.05
C LEU A 83 -4.25 18.16 -18.18
N HIS A 84 -3.36 17.23 -18.52
CA HIS A 84 -3.14 16.02 -17.74
C HIS A 84 -2.55 16.33 -16.35
N ASP A 85 -1.51 17.16 -16.28
CA ASP A 85 -0.90 17.58 -15.01
C ASP A 85 -1.88 18.37 -14.13
N GLN A 86 -2.69 19.23 -14.76
CA GLN A 86 -3.76 19.95 -14.09
C GLN A 86 -4.82 19.00 -13.51
N THR A 87 -5.17 17.94 -14.23
CA THR A 87 -6.15 16.93 -13.80
C THR A 87 -5.63 16.15 -12.60
N LEU A 88 -4.37 15.68 -12.62
CA LEU A 88 -3.75 15.00 -11.48
C LEU A 88 -3.66 15.92 -10.26
N THR A 89 -3.32 17.18 -10.46
CA THR A 89 -3.28 18.19 -9.39
C THR A 89 -4.66 18.43 -8.76
N GLN A 90 -5.72 18.47 -9.57
CA GLN A 90 -7.09 18.59 -9.08
C GLN A 90 -7.53 17.38 -8.26
N ILE A 91 -7.19 16.16 -8.71
CA ILE A 91 -7.49 14.91 -7.99
C ILE A 91 -6.81 14.89 -6.61
N ASP A 92 -5.51 15.20 -6.56
CA ASP A 92 -4.73 15.25 -5.31
C ASP A 92 -5.24 16.35 -4.34
N ARG A 93 -5.84 17.43 -4.87
CA ARG A 93 -6.46 18.48 -4.05
C ARG A 93 -7.77 17.99 -3.42
N LEU A 94 -8.68 17.42 -4.21
CA LEU A 94 -9.98 16.94 -3.73
C LEU A 94 -9.83 15.83 -2.70
N TYR A 95 -8.88 14.92 -2.89
CA TYR A 95 -8.58 13.88 -1.90
C TYR A 95 -8.19 14.47 -0.55
N ARG A 96 -7.37 15.53 -0.52
CA ARG A 96 -6.99 16.19 0.73
C ARG A 96 -8.17 16.86 1.40
N GLU A 97 -8.98 17.62 0.65
CA GLU A 97 -10.18 18.28 1.18
C GLU A 97 -11.15 17.27 1.83
N ILE A 98 -11.36 16.09 1.23
CA ILE A 98 -12.24 15.06 1.78
C ILE A 98 -11.58 14.34 2.97
N ALA A 99 -10.27 14.07 2.90
CA ALA A 99 -9.54 13.37 3.96
C ALA A 99 -9.38 14.20 5.24
N ASP A 100 -9.39 15.53 5.13
CA ASP A 100 -9.32 16.44 6.29
C ASP A 100 -10.68 16.61 7.00
N ASP A 101 -11.80 16.20 6.38
CA ASP A 101 -13.18 16.36 6.90
C ASP A 101 -13.74 15.09 7.60
N VAL A 102 -12.95 13.99 7.66
CA VAL A 102 -13.32 12.67 8.22
C VAL A 102 -12.52 12.35 9.48
#